data_AF-A0A814LCD0-F1
#
_entry.id   AF-A0A814LCD0-F1
#
_cell.length_a   1.000
_cell.length_b   1.000
_cell.length_c   1.000
_cell.angle_alpha   90.00
_cell.angle_beta   90.00
_cell.angle_gamma   90.00
#
_symmetry.space_group_name_H-M   'P 1'
#
loop_
_entity.id
_entity.type
_entity.pdbx_description
1 polymer ?
#
loop_
_entity_poly.entity_id
_entity_poly.type
_entity_poly.pdbx_seq_one_letter_code
_entity_poly.pdbx_strand_id
1 'polypeptide(L)'
;MYKRAAVSQSIFGVTAGIAAIAHGTRINGSSFDRNLWIIAGTTFVAIIPYTVFIMFPTNNTIINDNKETQLGKESQISVTQRKEILQKWAGLHLGRTIGSVASFSAMVFGLSRHSSLLLGW
;
A
#
# COMPACT_ATOMS: atom_id res chain seq x y z
N MET A 1 -5.24 17.73 -2.64
CA MET A 1 -5.82 16.40 -2.29
C MET A 1 -4.77 15.33 -2.04
N TYR A 2 -3.75 15.17 -2.90
CA TYR A 2 -2.79 14.06 -2.83
C TYR A 2 -2.06 13.89 -1.48
N LYS A 3 -1.58 14.98 -0.87
CA LYS A 3 -0.90 14.93 0.44
C LYS A 3 -1.78 14.37 1.56
N ARG A 4 -3.07 14.73 1.60
CA ARG A 4 -4.01 14.27 2.64
C ARG A 4 -4.34 12.78 2.47
N ALA A 5 -4.56 12.36 1.23
CA ALA A 5 -4.81 10.95 0.91
C ALA A 5 -3.61 10.05 1.22
N ALA A 6 -2.39 10.52 0.95
CA ALA A 6 -1.18 9.78 1.29
C ALA A 6 -1.04 9.56 2.80
N VAL A 7 -1.29 10.60 3.61
CA VAL A 7 -1.22 10.51 5.08
C VAL A 7 -2.28 9.55 5.63
N SER A 8 -3.53 9.68 5.20
CA SER A 8 -4.60 8.79 5.69
C SER A 8 -4.35 7.33 5.29
N GLN A 9 -3.91 7.07 4.05
CA GLN A 9 -3.57 5.73 3.61
C GLN A 9 -2.41 5.11 4.41
N SER A 10 -1.39 5.89 4.77
CA SER A 10 -0.30 5.40 5.62
C SER A 10 -0.79 5.04 7.02
N ILE A 11 -1.64 5.87 7.64
CA ILE A 11 -2.19 5.60 8.98
C ILE A 11 -3.04 4.32 8.97
N PHE A 12 -3.95 4.19 7.99
CA PHE A 12 -4.78 2.99 7.88
C PHE A 12 -3.96 1.74 7.55
N GLY A 13 -2.97 1.85 6.67
CA GLY A 13 -2.06 0.75 6.34
C GLY A 13 -1.27 0.26 7.56
N VAL A 14 -0.69 1.16 8.35
CA VAL A 14 0.04 0.81 9.58
C VAL A 14 -0.89 0.14 10.58
N THR A 15 -2.07 0.73 10.81
CA THR A 15 -3.04 0.21 11.79
C THR A 15 -3.49 -1.19 11.40
N ALA A 16 -3.88 -1.39 10.14
CA ALA A 16 -4.26 -2.70 9.61
C ALA A 16 -3.10 -3.70 9.70
N GLY A 17 -1.88 -3.28 9.34
CA GLY A 17 -0.69 -4.10 9.37
C GLY A 17 -0.35 -4.62 10.77
N ILE A 18 -0.30 -3.72 11.75
CA ILE A 18 -0.01 -4.08 13.15
C ILE A 18 -1.13 -4.97 13.71
N ALA A 19 -2.40 -4.62 13.46
CA ALA A 19 -3.53 -5.41 13.95
C ALA A 19 -3.52 -6.84 13.38
N ALA A 20 -3.20 -7.00 12.09
CA ALA A 20 -3.13 -8.31 11.44
C ALA A 20 -1.96 -9.16 11.97
N ILE A 21 -0.78 -8.57 12.14
CA ILE A 21 0.37 -9.26 12.77
C ILE A 21 0.01 -9.68 14.19
N ALA A 22 -0.55 -8.77 14.99
CA ALA A 22 -0.95 -9.05 16.37
C ALA A 22 -1.99 -10.18 16.43
N HIS A 23 -2.99 -10.18 15.53
CA HIS A 23 -3.96 -11.27 15.43
C HIS A 23 -3.29 -12.59 15.07
N GLY A 24 -2.45 -12.62 14.03
CA GLY A 24 -1.74 -13.83 13.60
C GLY A 24 -0.89 -14.44 14.72
N THR A 25 -0.18 -13.63 15.51
CA THR A 25 0.64 -14.13 16.65
C THR A 25 -0.17 -14.81 17.76
N ARG A 26 -1.50 -14.60 17.80
CA ARG A 26 -2.40 -15.21 18.79
C ARG A 26 -3.09 -16.47 18.28
N ILE A 27 -2.96 -16.79 16.98
CA ILE A 27 -3.56 -18.00 16.40
C ILE A 27 -2.73 -19.22 16.81
N ASN A 28 -3.37 -20.10 17.59
CA ASN A 28 -2.85 -21.40 17.99
C ASN A 28 -3.58 -22.51 17.22
N GLY A 29 -2.87 -23.55 16.81
CA GLY A 29 -3.46 -24.73 16.17
C GLY A 29 -3.58 -24.70 14.63
N SER A 30 -3.42 -23.53 13.99
CA SER A 30 -3.37 -23.42 12.51
C SER A 30 -2.16 -22.57 12.06
N SER A 31 -1.12 -23.23 11.56
CA SER A 31 0.06 -22.55 11.01
C SER A 31 -0.28 -21.76 9.74
N PHE A 32 -1.20 -22.27 8.92
CA PHE A 32 -1.65 -21.63 7.71
C PHE A 32 -2.32 -20.28 8.01
N ASP A 33 -3.32 -20.25 8.90
CA ASP A 33 -4.04 -19.02 9.21
C ASP A 33 -3.12 -18.00 9.89
N ARG A 34 -2.28 -18.45 10.83
CA ARG A 34 -1.24 -17.60 11.44
C ARG A 34 -0.36 -16.94 10.39
N ASN A 35 0.19 -17.73 9.47
CA ASN A 35 1.11 -17.22 8.46
C ASN A 35 0.37 -16.29 7.48
N LEU A 36 -0.86 -16.61 7.12
CA LEU A 36 -1.69 -15.77 6.25
C LEU A 36 -1.91 -14.37 6.86
N TRP A 37 -2.25 -14.28 8.16
CA TRP A 37 -2.41 -13.01 8.86
C TRP A 37 -1.11 -12.23 9.02
N ILE A 38 -0.01 -12.91 9.37
CA ILE A 38 1.31 -12.27 9.53
C ILE A 38 1.81 -11.73 8.18
N ILE A 39 1.69 -12.51 7.10
CA ILE A 39 2.10 -12.08 5.75
C ILE A 39 1.24 -10.89 5.31
N ALA A 40 -0.08 -10.98 5.43
CA ALA A 40 -0.98 -9.89 5.07
C ALA A 40 -0.64 -8.59 5.83
N GLY A 41 -0.43 -8.68 7.15
CA GLY A 41 -0.06 -7.53 7.96
C GLY A 41 1.32 -6.97 7.63
N THR A 42 2.30 -7.84 7.39
CA THR A 42 3.66 -7.44 7.00
C THR A 42 3.67 -6.74 5.65
N THR A 43 2.88 -7.19 4.68
CA THR A 43 2.72 -6.50 3.39
C THR A 43 2.18 -5.08 3.57
N PHE A 44 1.20 -4.87 4.45
CA PHE A 44 0.70 -3.52 4.76
C PHE A 44 1.78 -2.61 5.35
N VAL A 45 2.59 -3.12 6.28
CA VAL A 45 3.72 -2.36 6.84
C VAL A 45 4.78 -2.09 5.77
N ALA A 46 5.06 -3.07 4.90
CA ALA A 46 6.05 -2.97 3.82
C ALA A 46 5.70 -1.93 2.74
N ILE A 47 4.43 -1.49 2.64
CA ILE A 47 4.03 -0.39 1.76
C ILE A 47 4.77 0.91 2.13
N ILE A 48 5.12 1.12 3.41
CA ILE A 48 5.84 2.32 3.84
C ILE A 48 7.25 2.38 3.21
N PRO A 49 8.16 1.42 3.46
CA PRO A 49 9.47 1.44 2.81
C PRO A 49 9.36 1.35 1.29
N TYR A 50 8.37 0.63 0.73
CA TYR A 50 8.11 0.64 -0.71
C TYR A 50 7.83 2.07 -1.23
N THR A 51 6.98 2.82 -0.53
CA THR A 51 6.61 4.18 -0.93
C THR A 51 7.81 5.13 -0.78
N VAL A 52 8.55 5.03 0.32
CA VAL A 52 9.69 5.92 0.62
C VAL A 52 10.88 5.65 -0.29
N PHE A 53 11.24 4.39 -0.53
CA PHE A 53 12.47 4.08 -1.28
C PHE A 53 12.23 3.89 -2.78
N ILE A 54 11.05 3.39 -3.19
CA ILE A 54 10.79 3.05 -4.60
C ILE A 54 9.93 4.11 -5.30
N MET A 55 8.87 4.59 -4.65
CA MET A 55 7.95 5.56 -5.28
C MET A 55 8.42 7.01 -5.17
N PHE A 56 9.10 7.35 -4.08
CA PHE A 56 9.49 8.74 -3.78
C PHE A 56 10.30 9.42 -4.89
N PRO A 57 11.31 8.79 -5.52
CA PRO A 57 12.07 9.45 -6.58
C PRO A 57 11.18 9.89 -7.76
N THR A 58 10.32 8.98 -8.23
CA THR A 58 9.37 9.26 -9.32
C THR A 58 8.38 10.36 -8.93
N ASN A 59 7.84 10.30 -7.71
CA ASN A 59 6.93 11.32 -7.20
C ASN A 59 7.62 12.69 -7.09
N ASN A 60 8.88 12.73 -6.65
CA ASN A 60 9.62 13.97 -6.50
C ASN A 60 9.87 14.64 -7.87
N THR A 61 10.22 13.85 -8.88
CA THR A 61 10.36 14.34 -10.26
C THR A 61 9.07 14.98 -10.77
N ILE A 62 7.93 14.30 -10.62
CA ILE A 62 6.62 14.81 -11.05
C ILE A 62 6.24 16.08 -10.28
N ILE A 63 6.41 16.07 -8.96
CA ILE A 63 6.01 17.20 -8.11
C ILE A 63 6.87 18.43 -8.39
N ASN A 64 8.17 18.28 -8.61
CA ASN A 64 9.05 19.41 -8.87
C ASN A 64 8.79 20.02 -10.25
N ASP A 65 8.63 19.21 -11.30
CA ASP A 65 8.24 19.72 -12.63
C ASP A 65 6.89 20.44 -12.60
N ASN A 66 5.91 19.87 -11.88
CA ASN A 66 4.60 20.50 -11.71
C ASN A 66 4.67 21.83 -10.94
N LYS A 67 5.58 21.97 -9.97
CA LYS A 67 5.79 23.25 -9.25
C LYS A 67 6.40 24.31 -10.17
N GLU A 68 7.44 23.96 -10.94
CA GLU A 68 8.11 24.91 -11.83
C GLU A 68 7.14 25.42 -12.92
N THR A 69 6.35 24.50 -13.50
CA THR A 69 5.32 24.85 -14.50
C THR A 69 4.20 25.71 -13.92
N GLN A 70 3.78 25.47 -12.67
CA GLN A 70 2.82 26.35 -11.98
C GLN A 70 3.35 27.76 -11.70
N LEU A 71 4.69 27.92 -11.63
CA LEU A 71 5.33 29.22 -11.50
C LEU A 71 5.55 29.92 -12.86
N GLY A 72 5.01 29.38 -13.95
CA GLY A 72 5.11 29.94 -15.30
C GLY A 72 6.41 29.63 -16.03
N LYS A 73 7.24 28.72 -15.50
CA LYS A 73 8.45 28.25 -16.18
C LYS A 73 8.14 27.10 -17.13
N GLU A 74 8.99 26.92 -18.14
CA GLU A 74 8.88 25.77 -19.02
C GLU A 74 9.19 24.46 -18.28
N SER A 75 8.43 23.42 -18.62
CA SER A 75 8.66 22.04 -18.17
C SER A 75 10.08 21.62 -18.50
N GLN A 76 10.81 21.12 -17.50
CA GLN A 76 12.16 20.60 -17.68
C GLN A 76 12.15 19.18 -18.26
N ILE A 77 10.96 18.56 -18.32
CA ILE A 77 10.75 17.21 -18.80
C ILE A 77 10.15 17.26 -20.21
N SER A 78 10.76 16.53 -21.16
CA SER A 78 10.23 16.41 -22.51
C SER A 78 8.92 15.61 -22.54
N VAL A 79 8.14 15.71 -23.62
CA VAL A 79 6.88 14.96 -23.78
C VAL A 79 7.13 13.43 -23.68
N THR A 80 8.22 12.94 -24.27
CA THR A 80 8.58 11.51 -24.23
C THR A 80 8.94 11.08 -22.80
N GLN A 81 9.78 11.84 -22.10
CA GLN A 81 10.15 11.55 -20.72
C GLN A 81 8.95 11.60 -19.77
N ARG A 82 8.02 12.53 -20.01
CA ARG A 82 6.77 12.64 -19.24
C ARG A 82 5.95 11.35 -19.36
N LYS A 83 5.85 10.78 -20.57
CA LYS A 83 5.17 9.50 -20.79
C LYS A 83 5.84 8.35 -20.02
N GLU A 84 7.16 8.26 -20.07
CA GLU A 84 7.93 7.22 -19.36
C GLU A 84 7.76 7.32 -17.84
N ILE A 85 7.84 8.54 -17.30
CA ILE A 85 7.65 8.81 -15.87
C ILE A 85 6.23 8.44 -15.43
N LEU A 86 5.21 8.78 -16.24
CA LEU A 86 3.82 8.42 -15.95
C LEU A 86 3.59 6.91 -16.01
N GLN A 87 4.18 6.21 -16.98
CA GLN A 87 4.10 4.75 -17.06
C GLN A 87 4.76 4.08 -15.85
N LYS A 88 5.94 4.55 -15.45
CA LYS A 88 6.64 4.08 -14.25
C LYS A 88 5.79 4.37 -12.99
N TRP A 89 5.27 5.58 -12.86
CA TRP A 89 4.41 5.97 -11.75
C TRP A 89 3.17 5.07 -11.67
N ALA A 90 2.50 4.81 -12.80
CA ALA A 90 1.34 3.93 -12.86
C ALA A 90 1.69 2.49 -12.45
N GLY A 91 2.80 1.94 -12.95
CA GLY A 91 3.26 0.60 -12.58
C GLY A 91 3.56 0.47 -11.08
N LEU A 92 4.20 1.47 -10.49
CA LEU A 92 4.47 1.50 -9.05
C LEU A 92 3.18 1.58 -8.22
N HIS A 93 2.22 2.39 -8.65
CA HIS A 93 0.91 2.48 -8.01
C HIS A 93 0.09 1.20 -8.14
N LEU A 94 0.18 0.50 -9.27
CA LEU A 94 -0.43 -0.80 -9.47
C LEU A 94 0.15 -1.83 -8.50
N GLY A 95 1.47 -1.93 -8.38
CA GLY A 95 2.11 -2.85 -7.44
C GLY A 95 1.65 -2.63 -6.00
N ARG A 96 1.59 -1.38 -5.56
CA ARG A 96 1.05 -1.02 -4.23
C ARG A 96 -0.42 -1.39 -4.06
N THR A 97 -1.25 -1.14 -5.07
CA THR A 97 -2.68 -1.45 -5.04
C THR A 97 -2.91 -2.96 -4.96
N ILE A 98 -2.23 -3.73 -5.81
CA ILE A 98 -2.32 -5.19 -5.82
C ILE A 98 -1.91 -5.76 -4.47
N GLY A 99 -0.78 -5.30 -3.90
CA GLY A 99 -0.34 -5.73 -2.57
C GLY A 99 -1.39 -5.44 -1.50
N SER A 100 -1.96 -4.23 -1.47
CA SER A 100 -2.98 -3.84 -0.49
C SER A 100 -4.26 -4.66 -0.62
N VAL A 101 -4.74 -4.87 -1.87
CA VAL A 101 -5.95 -5.65 -2.15
C VAL A 101 -5.74 -7.12 -1.80
N ALA A 102 -4.60 -7.71 -2.18
CA ALA A 102 -4.27 -9.08 -1.86
C ALA A 102 -4.21 -9.31 -0.34
N SER A 103 -3.55 -8.43 0.40
CA SER A 103 -3.49 -8.50 1.86
C SER A 103 -4.85 -8.34 2.51
N PHE A 104 -5.66 -7.38 2.04
CA PHE A 104 -7.02 -7.20 2.54
C PHE A 104 -7.89 -8.44 2.28
N SER A 105 -7.88 -8.97 1.06
CA SER A 105 -8.60 -10.20 0.70
C SER A 105 -8.14 -11.40 1.52
N ALA A 106 -6.84 -11.52 1.79
CA ALA A 106 -6.30 -12.56 2.66
C ALA A 106 -6.87 -12.46 4.08
N MET A 107 -6.94 -11.25 4.67
CA MET A 107 -7.54 -11.05 5.99
C MET A 107 -9.04 -11.35 6.00
N VAL A 108 -9.79 -10.94 4.96
CA VAL A 108 -11.22 -11.27 4.83
C VAL A 108 -11.43 -12.79 4.75
N PHE A 109 -10.60 -13.48 3.97
CA PHE A 109 -10.62 -14.94 3.87
C PHE A 109 -10.25 -15.62 5.19
N GLY A 110 -9.23 -15.13 5.90
CA GLY A 110 -8.87 -15.62 7.23
C GLY A 110 -9.99 -15.44 8.24
N LEU A 111 -10.71 -14.30 8.18
CA LEU A 111 -11.85 -14.02 9.03
C LEU A 111 -13.04 -14.93 8.72
N SER A 112 -13.34 -15.21 7.44
CA SER A 112 -14.47 -16.07 7.06
C SER A 112 -14.27 -17.54 7.47
N ARG A 113 -13.02 -17.96 7.70
CA ARG A 113 -12.68 -19.30 8.19
C ARG A 113 -12.60 -19.41 9.71
N HIS A 114 -12.56 -18.29 10.42
CA HIS A 114 -12.54 -18.29 11.88
C HIS A 114 -13.92 -18.74 12.39
N SER A 115 -13.97 -19.89 13.07
CA SER A 115 -15.21 -20.52 13.57
C SER A 115 -15.98 -19.66 14.58
N SER A 116 -15.43 -18.54 15.04
CA SER A 116 -16.07 -17.59 15.95
C SER A 116 -17.22 -16.77 15.32
N LEU A 117 -17.44 -16.86 14.01
CA LEU A 117 -18.62 -16.26 13.34
C LEU A 117 -19.74 -17.27 13.09
N LEU A 118 -19.55 -18.55 13.42
CA LEU A 118 -20.67 -19.44 13.68
C LEU A 118 -21.25 -18.98 15.01
N LEU A 119 -22.18 -18.03 14.95
CA LEU A 119 -23.09 -17.73 16.04
C LEU A 119 -23.79 -19.05 16.37
N GLY A 120 -23.27 -19.78 17.35
CA GLY A 120 -23.96 -20.87 18.00
C GLY A 120 -25.12 -20.27 18.76
N TRP A 121 -26.26 -20.17 18.08
CA TRP A 121 -27.58 -20.09 18.70
C TRP A 121 -28.11 -21.52 18.87
#